data_AF-A0A3M1LJX4-F1
#
_entry.id   AF-A0A3M1LJX4-F1
#
_cell.length_a   1.000
_cell.length_b   1.000
_cell.length_c   1.000
_cell.angle_alpha   90.00
_cell.angle_beta   90.00
_cell.angle_gamma   90.00
#
_symmetry.space_group_name_H-M   'P 1'
#
loop_
_entity.id
_entity.type
_entity.pdbx_description
1 polymer ?
#
loop_
_entity_poly.entity_id
_entity_poly.type
_entity_poly.pdbx_seq_one_letter_code
_entity_poly.pdbx_strand_id
1 'polypeptide(L)'
;MAFRCPACQGARSLWITSSLELPPDSRSDEITLQLIKCSRCDFVGVAVYEESRRGALDDDSFHHFGYPVSRAHWDRLRELMERCPDPRNPRCSCPAHRRLATYNEWGRWNGLEAIPHGRPFELRFGA
;
A
#
# COMPACT_ATOMS: atom_id res chain seq x y z
N MET A 1 8.38 7.90 7.35
CA MET A 1 7.57 9.13 7.22
C MET A 1 6.29 8.97 8.04
N ALA A 2 5.71 10.08 8.53
CA ALA A 2 4.51 10.05 9.36
C ALA A 2 3.40 10.94 8.77
N PHE A 3 2.18 10.39 8.71
CA PHE A 3 1.00 10.98 8.08
C PHE A 3 -0.05 11.35 9.13
N ARG A 4 -1.08 12.07 8.71
CA ARG A 4 -2.26 12.34 9.54
C ARG A 4 -3.14 11.08 9.59
N CYS A 5 -3.58 10.69 10.78
CA CYS A 5 -4.53 9.59 10.93
C CYS A 5 -5.96 10.07 10.60
N PRO A 6 -6.72 9.35 9.76
CA PRO A 6 -8.10 9.74 9.43
C PRO A 6 -9.08 9.50 10.59
N ALA A 7 -8.75 8.62 11.54
CA ALA A 7 -9.63 8.30 12.67
C ALA A 7 -9.53 9.32 13.81
N CYS A 8 -8.32 9.55 14.34
CA CYS A 8 -8.11 10.47 15.47
C CYS A 8 -7.65 11.86 15.07
N GLN A 9 -7.46 12.13 13.76
CA GLN A 9 -6.97 13.40 13.21
C GLN A 9 -5.59 13.83 13.72
N GLY A 10 -4.88 12.98 14.46
CA GLY A 10 -3.56 13.26 15.00
C GLY A 10 -2.55 13.50 13.88
N ALA A 11 -1.92 14.67 13.88
CA ALA A 11 -0.80 14.97 12.98
C ALA A 11 0.38 14.03 13.31
N ARG A 12 1.09 13.60 12.25
CA ARG A 12 2.29 12.76 12.33
C ARG A 12 2.12 11.51 13.21
N SER A 13 0.93 10.92 13.16
CA SER A 13 0.55 9.77 14.00
C SER A 13 0.40 8.48 13.22
N LEU A 14 0.23 8.55 11.90
CA LEU A 14 0.05 7.38 11.05
C LEU A 14 1.37 6.99 10.39
N TRP A 15 1.86 5.79 10.68
CA TRP A 15 3.19 5.33 10.26
C TRP A 15 3.09 4.18 9.29
N ILE A 16 3.98 4.15 8.29
CA ILE A 16 4.23 2.95 7.48
C ILE A 16 5.11 2.01 8.30
N THR A 17 4.63 0.80 8.51
CA THR A 17 5.25 -0.25 9.35
C THR A 17 5.89 -1.36 8.52
N SER A 18 5.41 -1.57 7.31
CA SER A 18 5.97 -2.52 6.35
C SER A 18 5.66 -2.03 4.94
N SER A 19 6.52 -2.37 3.99
CA SER A 19 6.36 -2.06 2.57
C SER A 19 6.71 -3.29 1.74
N LEU A 20 6.04 -3.47 0.62
CA LEU A 20 6.30 -4.51 -0.37
C LEU A 20 6.16 -3.90 -1.76
N GLU A 21 7.27 -3.84 -2.51
CA GLU A 21 7.29 -3.38 -3.89
C GLU A 21 6.76 -4.50 -4.80
N LEU A 22 5.72 -4.20 -5.57
CA LEU A 22 5.08 -5.15 -6.47
C LEU A 22 5.58 -4.93 -7.90
N PRO A 23 5.52 -5.97 -8.76
CA PRO A 23 5.79 -5.79 -10.18
C PRO A 23 4.88 -4.71 -10.79
N PRO A 24 5.38 -3.96 -11.79
CA PRO A 24 4.59 -2.96 -12.49
C PRO A 24 3.35 -3.58 -13.15
N ASP A 25 2.38 -2.74 -13.45
CA ASP A 25 1.16 -3.14 -14.15
C ASP A 25 1.03 -2.41 -15.50
N SER A 26 -0.13 -2.50 -16.15
CA SER A 26 -0.37 -1.83 -17.44
C SER A 26 -0.43 -0.30 -17.36
N ARG A 27 -0.58 0.29 -16.16
CA ARG A 27 -0.72 1.73 -15.91
C ARG A 27 0.45 2.34 -15.13
N SER A 28 1.00 1.61 -14.18
CA SER A 28 1.93 2.09 -13.16
C SER A 28 3.26 1.36 -13.29
N ASP A 29 4.34 2.14 -13.31
CA ASP A 29 5.71 1.64 -13.38
C ASP A 29 6.23 1.24 -12.00
N GLU A 30 5.69 1.85 -10.94
CA GLU A 30 5.99 1.50 -9.56
C GLU A 30 4.68 1.31 -8.79
N ILE A 31 4.58 0.20 -8.06
CA ILE A 31 3.47 -0.12 -7.17
C ILE A 31 4.07 -0.57 -5.85
N THR A 32 3.75 0.11 -4.75
CA THR A 32 4.18 -0.30 -3.41
C THR A 32 2.97 -0.47 -2.51
N LEU A 33 2.82 -1.68 -1.96
CA LEU A 33 1.85 -1.97 -0.92
C LEU A 33 2.47 -1.72 0.46
N GLN A 34 1.78 -0.98 1.31
CA GLN A 34 2.30 -0.52 2.60
C GLN A 34 1.32 -0.83 3.72
N LEU A 35 1.81 -1.28 4.86
CA LEU A 35 0.99 -1.41 6.07
C LEU A 35 1.11 -0.16 6.92
N ILE A 36 -0.03 0.45 7.24
CA ILE A 36 -0.08 1.67 8.04
C ILE A 36 -0.73 1.42 9.38
N LYS A 37 -0.20 2.07 10.42
CA LYS A 37 -0.71 1.97 11.81
C LYS A 37 -0.60 3.33 12.51
N CYS A 38 -1.65 3.71 13.22
CA CYS A 38 -1.62 4.90 14.05
C CYS A 38 -0.89 4.62 15.38
N SER A 39 -0.07 5.57 15.82
CA SER A 39 0.61 5.53 17.12
C SER A 39 -0.22 6.11 18.26
N ARG A 40 -1.39 6.69 17.98
CA ARG A 40 -2.27 7.38 18.96
C ARG A 40 -3.63 6.72 19.17
N CYS A 41 -4.07 5.87 18.24
CA CYS A 41 -5.33 5.15 18.34
C CYS A 41 -5.18 3.78 17.65
N ASP A 42 -6.21 2.93 17.72
CA ASP A 42 -6.17 1.57 17.17
C ASP A 42 -6.33 1.49 15.64
N PHE A 43 -6.30 2.63 14.95
CA PHE A 43 -6.43 2.67 13.50
C PHE A 43 -5.28 1.91 12.83
N VAL A 44 -5.66 1.01 11.92
CA VAL A 44 -4.77 0.27 11.03
C VAL A 44 -5.33 0.27 9.62
N GLY A 45 -4.45 0.16 8.64
CA GLY A 45 -4.81 0.24 7.23
C GLY A 45 -3.75 -0.36 6.32
N VAL A 46 -4.08 -0.39 5.04
CA VAL A 46 -3.15 -0.65 3.94
C VAL A 46 -3.07 0.62 3.11
N ALA A 47 -1.87 1.02 2.68
CA ALA A 47 -1.69 2.09 1.72
C ALA A 47 -1.11 1.54 0.43
N VAL A 48 -1.49 2.13 -0.69
CA VAL A 48 -1.00 1.81 -2.02
C VAL A 48 -0.39 3.09 -2.58
N TYR A 49 0.89 3.00 -2.91
CA TYR A 49 1.60 4.00 -3.68
C TYR A 49 1.70 3.49 -5.12
N GLU A 50 1.28 4.30 -6.07
CA GLU A 50 1.35 4.02 -7.51
C GLU A 50 2.00 5.22 -8.21
N GLU A 51 3.00 4.99 -9.05
CA GLU A 51 3.64 6.02 -9.87
C GLU A 51 3.61 5.60 -11.35
N SER A 52 3.32 6.55 -12.22
CA SER A 52 3.38 6.40 -13.68
C SER A 52 4.30 7.46 -14.26
N ARG A 53 5.32 7.02 -15.02
CA ARG A 53 6.29 7.88 -15.72
C ARG A 53 6.11 7.82 -17.25
N ARG A 54 4.95 7.36 -17.74
CA ARG A 54 4.69 7.09 -19.16
C ARG A 54 4.16 8.30 -19.96
N GLY A 55 4.18 9.50 -19.37
CA GLY A 55 3.70 10.74 -19.99
C GLY A 55 4.79 11.52 -20.73
N ALA A 56 4.49 12.78 -21.08
CA ALA A 56 5.48 13.72 -21.61
C ALA A 56 6.57 14.03 -20.56
N LEU A 57 7.68 14.64 -20.96
CA LEU A 57 8.62 15.25 -20.01
C LEU A 57 7.82 16.16 -19.05
N ASP A 58 7.82 15.81 -17.76
CA ASP A 58 7.08 16.45 -16.64
C ASP A 58 5.64 15.97 -16.34
N ASP A 59 5.17 14.88 -16.93
CA ASP A 59 3.84 14.27 -16.62
C ASP A 59 3.95 13.04 -15.71
N ASP A 60 4.76 13.18 -14.65
CA ASP A 60 4.84 12.19 -13.58
C ASP A 60 3.59 12.33 -12.70
N SER A 61 2.79 11.27 -12.67
CA SER A 61 1.62 11.19 -11.78
C SER A 61 1.84 10.12 -10.73
N PHE A 62 1.62 10.48 -9.47
CA PHE A 62 1.63 9.53 -8.36
C PHE A 62 0.32 9.59 -7.57
N HIS A 63 -0.08 8.44 -7.05
CA HIS A 63 -1.24 8.28 -6.20
C HIS A 63 -0.83 7.58 -4.91
N HIS A 64 -1.22 8.13 -3.76
CA HIS A 64 -0.96 7.52 -2.45
C HIS A 64 -2.24 7.46 -1.62
N PHE A 65 -2.93 6.33 -1.71
CA PHE A 65 -4.21 6.11 -1.05
C PHE A 65 -4.11 5.06 0.05
N GLY A 66 -4.81 5.32 1.15
CA GLY A 66 -4.97 4.45 2.30
C GLY A 66 -6.36 3.84 2.33
N TYR A 67 -6.44 2.62 2.86
CA TYR A 67 -7.64 1.82 2.96
C TYR A 67 -7.71 1.29 4.40
N PRO A 68 -8.72 1.69 5.19
CA PRO A 68 -8.92 1.14 6.52
C PRO A 68 -9.16 -0.37 6.42
N VAL A 69 -8.51 -1.17 7.27
CA VAL A 69 -8.77 -2.61 7.35
C VAL A 69 -9.02 -3.01 8.80
N SER A 70 -9.68 -4.14 9.01
CA SER A 70 -9.79 -4.70 10.37
C SER A 70 -8.41 -5.12 10.89
N ARG A 71 -8.21 -5.10 12.21
CA ARG A 71 -6.97 -5.57 12.84
C ARG A 71 -6.58 -6.99 12.45
N ALA A 72 -7.54 -7.91 12.39
CA ALA A 72 -7.27 -9.30 12.01
C ALA A 72 -6.71 -9.44 10.57
N HIS A 73 -7.26 -8.70 9.61
CA HIS A 73 -6.73 -8.67 8.24
C HIS A 73 -5.35 -8.00 8.17
N TRP A 74 -5.16 -6.92 8.94
CA TRP A 74 -3.88 -6.23 9.03
C TRP A 74 -2.77 -7.15 9.57
N ASP A 75 -3.03 -7.87 10.65
CA ASP A 75 -2.06 -8.80 11.25
C ASP A 75 -1.69 -9.94 10.29
N ARG A 76 -2.67 -10.47 9.54
CA ARG A 76 -2.42 -11.49 8.50
C ARG A 76 -1.54 -10.96 7.35
N LEU A 77 -1.80 -9.73 6.89
CA LEU A 77 -0.99 -9.10 5.85
C LEU A 77 0.43 -8.82 6.35
N ARG A 78 0.57 -8.37 7.60
CA ARG A 78 1.86 -8.16 8.24
C ARG A 78 2.68 -9.45 8.26
N GLU A 79 2.11 -10.53 8.79
CA GLU A 79 2.78 -11.83 8.82
C GLU A 79 3.16 -12.35 7.42
N LEU A 80 2.33 -12.06 6.41
CA LEU A 80 2.64 -12.42 5.03
C LEU A 80 3.82 -11.60 4.48
N MET A 81 3.80 -10.27 4.66
CA MET A 81 4.84 -9.37 4.16
C MET A 81 6.18 -9.56 4.88
N GLU A 82 6.17 -9.82 6.19
CA GLU A 82 7.37 -10.09 7.00
C GLU A 82 8.12 -11.37 6.56
N ARG A 83 7.46 -12.29 5.84
CA ARG A 83 8.10 -13.50 5.28
C ARG A 83 8.81 -13.26 3.96
N CYS A 84 8.71 -12.05 3.40
CA CYS A 84 9.39 -11.72 2.15
C CYS A 84 10.90 -11.54 2.42
N PRO A 85 11.79 -12.30 1.74
CA PRO A 85 13.23 -12.17 1.95
C PRO A 85 13.80 -10.87 1.38
N ASP A 86 13.12 -10.27 0.41
CA ASP A 86 13.56 -9.06 -0.26
C ASP A 86 12.34 -8.22 -0.70
N PRO A 87 11.76 -7.43 0.22
CA PRO A 87 10.51 -6.72 -0.02
C PRO A 87 10.63 -5.53 -0.97
N ARG A 88 11.85 -5.13 -1.34
CA ARG A 88 12.12 -4.05 -2.31
C ARG A 88 12.47 -4.59 -3.70
N ASN A 89 12.36 -5.90 -3.89
CA ASN A 89 12.64 -6.52 -5.16
C ASN A 89 11.32 -6.96 -5.79
N PRO A 90 10.77 -6.19 -6.75
CA PRO A 90 9.49 -6.50 -7.37
C PRO A 90 9.53 -7.80 -8.18
N ARG A 91 10.71 -8.36 -8.46
CA ARG A 91 10.89 -9.65 -9.14
C ARG A 91 10.97 -10.83 -8.17
N CYS A 92 10.88 -10.59 -6.87
CA CYS A 92 10.93 -11.64 -5.87
C CYS A 92 9.71 -12.57 -6.02
N SER A 93 9.96 -13.88 -6.11
CA SER A 93 8.92 -14.88 -6.37
C SER A 93 8.36 -15.52 -5.09
N CYS A 94 8.52 -14.86 -3.94
CA CYS A 94 8.10 -15.38 -2.64
C CYS A 94 6.55 -15.44 -2.51
N PRO A 95 6.02 -16.15 -1.50
CA PRO A 95 4.58 -16.27 -1.29
C PRO A 95 3.85 -14.93 -1.12
N ALA A 96 4.49 -13.91 -0.53
CA ALA A 96 3.90 -12.58 -0.37
C ALA A 96 3.64 -11.93 -1.73
N HIS A 97 4.67 -11.86 -2.59
CA HIS A 97 4.54 -11.31 -3.93
C HIS A 97 3.55 -12.10 -4.78
N ARG A 98 3.59 -13.44 -4.77
CA ARG A 98 2.64 -14.25 -5.55
C ARG A 98 1.18 -14.03 -5.14
N ARG A 99 0.93 -13.75 -3.86
CA ARG A 99 -0.44 -13.53 -3.35
C ARG A 99 -0.93 -12.09 -3.52
N LEU A 100 -0.03 -11.13 -3.43
CA LEU A 100 -0.38 -9.70 -3.41
C LEU A 100 -0.22 -9.04 -4.79
N ALA A 101 0.57 -9.61 -5.70
CA ALA A 101 0.67 -9.19 -7.09
C ALA A 101 -0.38 -9.90 -7.96
N THR A 102 -1.66 -9.67 -7.67
CA THR A 102 -2.75 -10.11 -8.54
C THR A 102 -3.13 -9.00 -9.51
N TYR A 103 -3.47 -9.40 -10.73
CA TYR A 103 -3.82 -8.50 -11.81
C TYR A 103 -5.15 -8.96 -12.44
N ASN A 104 -5.95 -8.02 -12.91
CA ASN A 104 -7.18 -8.30 -13.64
C ASN A 104 -6.91 -8.61 -15.12
N GLU A 105 -7.98 -8.84 -15.90
CA GLU A 105 -7.90 -9.19 -17.33
C GLU A 105 -7.24 -8.10 -18.21
N TRP A 106 -7.18 -6.85 -17.74
CA TRP A 106 -6.50 -5.75 -18.42
C TRP A 106 -5.04 -5.56 -17.94
N GLY A 107 -4.52 -6.50 -17.15
CA GLY A 107 -3.17 -6.43 -16.58
C GLY A 107 -3.00 -5.31 -15.56
N ARG A 108 -4.09 -4.82 -14.96
CA ARG A 108 -4.02 -3.82 -13.87
C ARG A 108 -4.01 -4.50 -12.52
N TRP A 109 -3.21 -3.99 -11.61
CA TRP A 109 -3.13 -4.52 -10.26
C TRP A 109 -4.48 -4.36 -9.54
N ASN A 110 -4.94 -5.44 -8.89
CA ASN A 110 -6.20 -5.48 -8.16
C ASN A 110 -6.09 -6.21 -6.81
N GLY A 111 -4.88 -6.24 -6.23
CA GLY A 111 -4.58 -6.99 -5.00
C GLY A 111 -5.43 -6.62 -3.78
N LEU A 112 -6.07 -5.45 -3.77
CA LEU A 112 -7.02 -5.06 -2.72
C LEU A 112 -8.40 -5.69 -2.82
N GLU A 113 -8.84 -6.18 -3.99
CA GLU A 113 -10.19 -6.74 -4.15
C GLU A 113 -10.43 -7.95 -3.24
N ALA A 114 -9.38 -8.72 -2.96
CA ALA A 114 -9.41 -9.86 -2.06
C ALA A 114 -9.27 -9.48 -0.57
N ILE A 115 -9.07 -8.21 -0.24
CA ILE A 115 -8.81 -7.72 1.13
C ILE A 115 -10.00 -6.85 1.58
N PRO A 116 -10.82 -7.32 2.53
CA PRO A 116 -11.90 -6.52 3.09
C PRO A 116 -11.38 -5.20 3.69
N HIS A 117 -11.78 -4.09 3.06
CA HIS A 117 -11.34 -2.75 3.41
C HIS A 117 -12.48 -1.72 3.36
N GLY A 118 -12.31 -0.62 4.09
CA GLY A 118 -13.19 0.53 4.07
C GLY A 118 -12.96 1.45 2.86
N ARG A 119 -13.64 2.60 2.85
CA ARG A 119 -13.48 3.60 1.79
C ARG A 119 -12.04 4.14 1.74
N PRO A 120 -11.51 4.43 0.53
CA PRO A 120 -10.18 5.01 0.39
C PRO A 120 -10.12 6.41 1.01
N PHE A 121 -8.92 6.78 1.47
CA PHE A 121 -8.56 8.14 1.88
C PHE A 121 -7.18 8.49 1.36
N GLU A 122 -6.94 9.75 1.08
CA GLU A 122 -5.63 10.24 0.65
C GLU A 122 -4.63 10.26 1.83
N LEU A 123 -3.42 9.75 1.64
CA LEU A 123 -2.37 9.87 2.66
C LEU A 123 -1.82 11.29 2.66
N ARG A 124 -2.26 12.08 3.65
CA ARG A 124 -1.81 13.46 3.84
C ARG A 124 -0.67 13.54 4.84
N PHE A 125 0.38 14.29 4.49
CA PHE A 125 1.45 14.60 5.42
C PHE A 125 0.89 15.31 6.67
N GLY A 126 1.43 14.94 7.84
CA GLY A 126 1.13 15.65 9.06
C GLY A 126 1.89 16.97 9.08
N ALA A 127 1.21 18.07 8.73
CA ALA A 127 1.65 19.43 9.05
C ALA A 127 1.82 19.58 10.57
#